data_AF-Q10WY2-F1
#
_entry.id   AF-Q10WY2-F1
#
_cell.length_a   1.000
_cell.length_b   1.000
_cell.length_c   1.000
_cell.angle_alpha   90.00
_cell.angle_beta   90.00
_cell.angle_gamma   90.00
#
_symmetry.space_group_name_H-M   'P 1'
#
loop_
_entity.id
_entity.type
_entity.pdbx_description
1 polymer ?
#
loop_
_entity_poly.entity_id
_entity_poly.type
_entity_poly.pdbx_seq_one_letter_code
_entity_poly.pdbx_strand_id
1 'polypeptide(L)'
;MNLLPEQQQEMQQEIQRFIRLIQKFQLSKNFTEFDTIKLPFELVELGVILWKMCFTAEILQQVADTDSDTLEAWAIALRKTLDIQLEVLNNWLPHLEELSVPPKMRDKINNGFASIQKITQEKSQLLESAKILFDQEAELLQKSQELQNLKQKEKHLQKIEIELKETDINNLQEALESQAAYLEPQKQKLASLQRQKAELDDRITALEHQQTTLREEIEYWQSRQNNREIKTTETVKELITITQQQREDLSAALSRELNLLQEQRNQLSKQQQEYVSVQEQLQAANAEFQKYQTATEEALAIINTHYQSNKALGTLLPIDQNKVEKMMENIRNLLSEIDGELAEARRQNEQAKTKNSIIL
;
A
#
# COMPACT_ATOMS: atom_id res chain seq x y z
N MET A 1 9.82 72.67 -50.22
CA MET A 1 10.27 73.54 -51.32
C MET A 1 9.53 74.87 -51.23
N ASN A 2 10.02 75.83 -50.42
CA ASN A 2 9.38 77.13 -50.24
C ASN A 2 10.40 78.22 -50.62
N LEU A 3 10.43 78.61 -51.89
CA LEU A 3 11.11 79.84 -52.31
C LEU A 3 10.33 81.04 -51.76
N LEU A 4 11.03 82.10 -51.35
CA LEU A 4 10.37 83.34 -50.90
C LEU A 4 9.50 83.93 -52.04
N PRO A 5 8.37 84.61 -51.73
CA PRO A 5 7.43 85.13 -52.73
C PRO A 5 8.09 86.01 -53.80
N GLU A 6 9.10 86.79 -53.42
CA GLU A 6 9.87 87.67 -54.32
C GLU A 6 10.75 86.87 -55.31
N GLN A 7 11.39 85.79 -54.84
CA GLN A 7 12.21 84.91 -55.70
C GLN A 7 11.36 84.11 -56.68
N GLN A 8 10.13 83.74 -56.30
CA GLN A 8 9.19 83.09 -57.22
C GLN A 8 8.75 84.02 -58.35
N GLN A 9 8.55 85.30 -58.05
CA GLN A 9 8.14 86.30 -59.04
C GLN A 9 9.27 86.62 -60.04
N GLU A 10 10.51 86.71 -59.56
CA GLU A 10 11.70 86.91 -60.39
C GLU A 10 11.96 85.70 -61.32
N MET A 11 11.88 84.48 -60.77
CA MET A 11 12.01 83.25 -61.56
C MET A 11 10.95 83.15 -62.65
N GLN A 12 9.69 83.54 -62.37
CA GLN A 12 8.64 83.57 -63.39
C GLN A 12 8.92 84.58 -64.51
N GLN A 13 9.52 85.73 -64.22
CA GLN A 13 9.90 86.71 -65.23
C GLN A 13 10.99 86.18 -66.16
N GLU A 14 12.01 85.51 -65.60
CA GLU A 14 13.09 84.92 -66.39
C GLU A 14 12.63 83.70 -67.21
N ILE A 15 11.71 82.87 -66.68
CA ILE A 15 11.07 81.79 -67.46
C ILE A 15 10.29 82.37 -68.65
N GLN A 16 9.53 83.46 -68.45
CA GLN A 16 8.83 84.11 -69.56
C GLN A 16 9.80 84.69 -70.59
N ARG A 17 10.94 85.23 -70.16
CA ARG A 17 11.99 85.72 -71.05
C ARG A 17 12.61 84.58 -71.86
N PHE A 18 12.88 83.44 -71.23
CA PHE A 18 13.38 82.22 -71.87
C PHE A 18 12.40 81.71 -72.95
N ILE A 19 11.10 81.64 -72.64
CA ILE A 19 10.06 81.23 -73.60
C ILE A 19 9.99 82.20 -74.80
N ARG A 20 10.06 83.51 -74.56
CA ARG A 20 10.06 84.51 -75.65
C ARG A 20 11.29 84.39 -76.55
N LEU A 21 12.45 84.07 -75.99
CA LEU A 21 13.67 83.86 -76.77
C LEU A 21 13.62 82.57 -77.58
N ILE A 22 13.05 81.48 -77.05
CA ILE A 22 12.80 80.24 -77.82
C ILE A 22 11.88 80.54 -79.01
N GLN A 23 10.80 81.29 -78.80
CA GLN A 23 9.88 81.65 -79.88
C GLN A 23 10.58 82.48 -80.96
N LYS A 24 11.42 83.45 -80.57
CA LYS A 24 12.24 84.22 -81.53
C LYS A 24 13.24 83.35 -82.28
N PHE A 25 13.88 82.41 -81.59
CA PHE A 25 14.83 81.46 -82.19
C PHE A 25 14.14 80.56 -83.23
N GLN A 26 12.95 80.03 -82.93
CA GLN A 26 12.18 79.19 -83.85
C GLN A 26 11.64 79.95 -85.07
N LEU A 27 11.32 81.23 -84.93
CA LEU A 27 10.85 82.09 -86.02
C LEU A 27 11.98 82.64 -86.90
N SER A 28 13.23 82.57 -86.44
CA SER A 28 14.40 83.04 -87.17
C SER A 28 14.81 82.04 -88.25
N LYS A 29 14.80 82.48 -89.51
CA LYS A 29 15.15 81.63 -90.68
C LYS A 29 16.61 81.75 -91.11
N ASN A 30 17.32 82.77 -90.63
CA ASN A 30 18.72 83.01 -90.96
C ASN A 30 19.50 83.34 -89.67
N PHE A 31 20.67 82.73 -89.50
CA PHE A 31 21.56 82.91 -88.33
C PHE A 31 22.87 83.63 -88.67
N THR A 32 22.96 84.23 -89.86
CA THR A 32 24.14 85.00 -90.29
C THR A 32 24.10 86.47 -89.87
N GLU A 33 22.95 86.97 -89.42
CA GLU A 33 22.78 88.36 -89.00
C GLU A 33 23.09 88.53 -87.50
N PHE A 34 23.72 89.64 -87.12
CA PHE A 34 24.19 89.90 -85.75
C PHE A 34 23.08 89.76 -84.69
N ASP A 35 21.85 90.16 -85.00
CA ASP A 35 20.73 90.03 -84.06
C ASP A 35 20.21 88.61 -83.89
N THR A 36 20.50 87.73 -84.84
CA THR A 36 20.09 86.31 -84.83
C THR A 36 21.20 85.38 -84.35
N ILE A 37 22.47 85.70 -84.62
CA ILE A 37 23.64 84.88 -84.23
C ILE A 37 23.83 84.81 -82.71
N LYS A 38 23.37 85.83 -81.97
CA LYS A 38 23.45 85.91 -80.51
C LYS A 38 22.36 85.08 -79.78
N LEU A 39 21.26 84.76 -80.45
CA LEU A 39 20.09 84.11 -79.84
C LEU A 39 20.41 82.77 -79.15
N PRO A 40 21.21 81.84 -79.75
CA PRO A 40 21.60 80.61 -79.06
C PRO A 40 22.36 80.87 -77.75
N PHE A 41 23.24 81.89 -77.74
CA PHE A 41 24.07 82.19 -76.58
C PHE A 41 23.26 82.88 -75.47
N GLU A 42 22.34 83.78 -75.83
CA GLU A 42 21.39 84.38 -74.87
C GLU A 42 20.48 83.32 -74.22
N LEU A 43 20.11 82.26 -74.96
CA LEU A 43 19.36 81.13 -74.41
C LEU A 43 20.18 80.34 -73.39
N VAL A 44 21.45 80.06 -73.68
CA VAL A 44 22.34 79.37 -72.72
C VAL A 44 22.56 80.22 -71.47
N GLU A 45 22.79 81.52 -71.61
CA GLU A 45 22.98 82.43 -70.49
C GLU A 45 21.76 82.46 -69.56
N LEU A 46 20.55 82.57 -70.13
CA LEU A 46 19.32 82.49 -69.34
C LEU A 46 19.09 81.14 -68.70
N GLY A 47 19.44 80.04 -69.38
CA GLY A 47 19.42 78.70 -68.80
C GLY A 47 20.28 78.60 -67.54
N VAL A 48 21.49 79.18 -67.57
CA VAL A 48 22.40 79.22 -66.42
C VAL A 48 21.84 80.08 -65.28
N ILE A 49 21.22 81.22 -65.60
CA ILE A 49 20.55 82.07 -64.60
C ILE A 49 19.42 81.31 -63.90
N LEU A 50 18.57 80.62 -64.67
CA LEU A 50 17.49 79.80 -64.14
C LEU A 50 18.03 78.67 -63.24
N TRP A 51 19.14 78.01 -63.62
CA TRP A 51 19.77 77.01 -62.76
C TRP A 51 20.26 77.59 -61.44
N LYS A 52 20.88 78.77 -61.44
CA LYS A 52 21.31 79.45 -60.20
C LYS A 52 20.13 79.81 -59.29
N MET A 53 18.98 80.15 -59.88
CA MET A 53 17.76 80.44 -59.12
C MET A 53 17.10 79.18 -58.55
N CYS A 54 17.16 78.05 -59.27
CA CYS A 54 16.60 76.77 -58.81
C CYS A 54 17.48 76.06 -57.78
N PHE A 55 18.80 76.22 -57.86
CA PHE A 55 19.77 75.56 -56.99
C PHE A 55 20.56 76.60 -56.18
N THR A 56 19.92 77.19 -55.17
CA THR A 56 20.59 78.11 -54.24
C THR A 56 21.51 77.35 -53.27
N ALA A 57 22.44 78.07 -52.63
CA ALA A 57 23.39 77.48 -51.68
C ALA A 57 22.68 76.74 -50.53
N GLU A 58 21.57 77.29 -50.05
CA GLU A 58 20.76 76.71 -48.97
C GLU A 58 20.09 75.40 -49.40
N ILE A 59 19.63 75.32 -50.65
CA ILE A 59 19.01 74.11 -51.21
C ILE A 59 20.07 73.02 -51.37
N LEU A 60 21.25 73.36 -51.89
CA LEU A 60 22.36 72.42 -52.03
C LEU A 60 22.85 71.92 -50.66
N GLN A 61 22.86 72.77 -49.63
CA GLN A 61 23.23 72.38 -48.27
C GLN A 61 22.18 71.47 -47.63
N GLN A 62 20.88 71.76 -47.80
CA GLN A 62 19.81 70.87 -47.33
C GLN A 62 19.88 69.49 -47.99
N VAL A 63 20.20 69.43 -49.29
CA VAL A 63 20.37 68.16 -50.01
C VAL A 63 21.61 67.41 -49.51
N ALA A 64 22.72 68.11 -49.23
CA ALA A 64 23.91 67.47 -48.65
C ALA A 64 23.64 66.81 -47.30
N ASP A 65 22.81 67.44 -46.45
CA ASP A 65 22.48 66.95 -45.11
C ASP A 65 21.44 65.81 -45.10
N THR A 66 20.63 65.67 -46.16
CA THR A 66 19.51 64.71 -46.21
C THR A 66 19.69 63.56 -47.18
N ASP A 67 20.37 63.77 -48.31
CA ASP A 67 20.55 62.77 -49.36
C ASP A 67 21.81 63.04 -50.21
N SER A 68 22.93 62.46 -49.77
CA SER A 68 24.24 62.59 -50.41
C SER A 68 24.23 62.11 -51.88
N ASP A 69 23.43 61.09 -52.19
CA ASP A 69 23.33 60.53 -53.55
C ASP A 69 22.71 61.53 -54.53
N THR A 70 21.77 62.36 -54.06
CA THR A 70 21.16 63.43 -54.86
C THR A 70 22.15 64.58 -55.15
N LEU A 71 23.06 64.89 -54.22
CA LEU A 71 24.13 65.87 -54.44
C LEU A 71 25.14 65.35 -55.47
N GLU A 72 25.51 64.07 -55.40
CA GLU A 72 26.40 63.42 -56.37
C GLU A 72 25.77 63.42 -57.78
N ALA A 73 24.48 63.11 -57.89
CA ALA A 73 23.74 63.18 -59.16
C ALA A 73 23.74 64.60 -59.77
N TRP A 74 23.59 65.64 -58.94
CA TRP A 74 23.66 67.03 -59.39
C TRP A 74 25.07 67.40 -59.90
N ALA A 75 26.11 67.02 -59.16
CA ALA A 75 27.50 67.25 -59.58
C ALA A 75 27.83 66.54 -60.90
N ILE A 76 27.32 65.31 -61.09
CA ILE A 76 27.44 64.56 -62.35
C ILE A 76 26.73 65.30 -63.50
N ALA A 77 25.51 65.81 -63.29
CA ALA A 77 24.77 66.53 -64.32
C ALA A 77 25.45 67.84 -64.74
N LEU A 78 26.02 68.58 -63.77
CA LEU A 78 26.76 69.81 -64.04
C LEU A 78 28.07 69.50 -64.81
N ARG A 79 28.80 68.45 -64.43
CA ARG A 79 29.97 67.98 -65.16
C ARG A 79 29.64 67.62 -66.61
N LYS A 80 28.59 66.81 -66.84
CA LYS A 80 28.13 66.45 -68.19
C LYS A 80 27.81 67.68 -69.04
N THR A 81 27.22 68.71 -68.45
CA THR A 81 26.90 69.96 -69.15
C THR A 81 28.16 70.71 -69.59
N LEU A 82 29.16 70.82 -68.70
CA LEU A 82 30.45 71.44 -69.02
C LEU A 82 31.20 70.66 -70.11
N ASP A 83 31.16 69.34 -70.05
CA ASP A 83 31.77 68.47 -71.07
C ASP A 83 31.14 68.69 -72.46
N ILE A 84 29.80 68.83 -72.55
CA ILE A 84 29.10 69.15 -73.81
C ILE A 84 29.50 70.53 -74.34
N GLN A 85 29.61 71.54 -73.47
CA GLN A 85 30.04 72.88 -73.87
C GLN A 85 31.48 72.87 -74.41
N LEU A 86 32.37 72.11 -73.77
CA LEU A 86 33.75 71.91 -74.23
C LEU A 86 33.80 71.16 -75.55
N GLU A 87 32.98 70.14 -75.75
CA GLU A 87 32.88 69.40 -77.02
C GLU A 87 32.47 70.30 -78.18
N VAL A 88 31.46 71.15 -78.00
CA VAL A 88 31.03 72.14 -79.01
C VAL A 88 32.17 73.11 -79.34
N LEU A 89 32.87 73.62 -78.33
CA LEU A 89 34.00 74.52 -78.53
C LEU A 89 35.16 73.85 -79.26
N ASN A 90 35.50 72.61 -78.90
CA ASN A 90 36.53 71.81 -79.56
C ASN A 90 36.19 71.51 -81.01
N ASN A 91 34.91 71.30 -81.33
CA ASN A 91 34.45 71.08 -82.70
C ASN A 91 34.51 72.37 -83.54
N TRP A 92 34.28 73.54 -82.94
CA TRP A 92 34.32 74.82 -83.66
C TRP A 92 35.73 75.38 -83.85
N LEU A 93 36.67 75.03 -82.96
CA LEU A 93 38.04 75.57 -82.97
C LEU A 93 38.78 75.39 -84.32
N PRO A 94 38.79 74.20 -84.96
CA PRO A 94 39.48 74.00 -86.24
C PRO A 94 38.90 74.88 -87.36
N HIS A 95 37.58 75.04 -87.37
CA HIS A 95 36.89 75.87 -88.37
C HIS A 95 37.17 77.37 -88.19
N LEU A 96 37.38 77.83 -86.95
CA LEU A 96 37.76 79.20 -86.64
C LEU A 96 39.23 79.49 -86.99
N GLU A 97 40.09 78.47 -86.98
CA GLU A 97 41.51 78.58 -87.38
C GLU A 97 41.69 78.69 -88.91
N GLU A 98 40.81 78.06 -89.70
CA GLU A 98 40.78 78.12 -91.17
C GLU A 98 40.24 79.45 -91.72
N LEU A 99 39.45 80.18 -90.95
CA LEU A 99 38.98 81.53 -91.30
C LEU A 99 40.15 82.53 -91.19
N SER A 100 40.25 83.47 -92.15
CA SER A 100 41.18 84.61 -92.10
C SER A 100 40.73 85.66 -91.07
N VAL A 101 40.68 85.25 -89.80
CA VAL A 101 40.26 86.05 -88.66
C VAL A 101 41.41 87.00 -88.24
N PRO A 102 41.12 88.26 -87.88
CA PRO A 102 42.14 89.18 -87.37
C PRO A 102 42.91 88.60 -86.16
N PRO A 103 44.23 88.77 -86.07
CA PRO A 103 45.07 88.13 -85.03
C PRO A 103 44.61 88.42 -83.60
N LYS A 104 44.14 89.65 -83.32
CA LYS A 104 43.57 90.04 -82.01
C LYS A 104 42.36 89.21 -81.57
N MET A 105 41.55 88.72 -82.52
CA MET A 105 40.36 87.93 -82.22
C MET A 105 40.73 86.46 -82.02
N ARG A 106 41.71 85.94 -82.77
CA ARG A 106 42.30 84.62 -82.55
C ARG A 106 42.93 84.49 -81.16
N ASP A 107 43.70 85.50 -80.73
CA ASP A 107 44.28 85.54 -79.39
C ASP A 107 43.21 85.56 -78.29
N LYS A 108 42.12 86.30 -78.48
CA LYS A 108 41.00 86.32 -77.52
C LYS A 108 40.28 84.98 -77.41
N ILE A 109 40.08 84.28 -78.54
CA ILE A 109 39.45 82.95 -78.57
C ILE A 109 40.34 81.93 -77.85
N ASN A 110 41.63 81.90 -78.16
CA ASN A 110 42.58 80.98 -77.54
C ASN A 110 42.75 81.23 -76.04
N ASN A 111 42.82 82.50 -75.62
CA ASN A 111 42.85 82.86 -74.20
C ASN A 111 41.55 82.48 -73.48
N GLY A 112 40.39 82.66 -74.13
CA GLY A 112 39.11 82.22 -73.59
C GLY A 112 39.05 80.71 -73.43
N PHE A 113 39.49 79.95 -74.43
CA PHE A 113 39.55 78.50 -74.41
C PHE A 113 40.45 77.99 -73.28
N ALA A 114 41.68 78.49 -73.19
CA ALA A 114 42.61 78.14 -72.11
C ALA A 114 42.04 78.47 -70.73
N SER A 115 41.31 79.58 -70.60
CA SER A 115 40.65 79.97 -69.34
C SER A 115 39.53 79.01 -68.96
N ILE A 116 38.67 78.60 -69.91
CA ILE A 116 37.58 77.65 -69.67
C ILE A 116 38.14 76.26 -69.33
N GLN A 117 39.17 75.81 -70.03
CA GLN A 117 39.83 74.53 -69.77
C GLN A 117 40.44 74.52 -68.36
N LYS A 118 41.12 75.60 -67.97
CA LYS A 118 41.68 75.76 -66.62
C LYS A 118 40.59 75.75 -65.55
N ILE A 119 39.52 76.51 -65.72
CA ILE A 119 38.39 76.54 -64.78
C ILE A 119 37.76 75.14 -64.65
N THR A 120 37.59 74.42 -65.76
CA THR A 120 37.02 73.07 -65.73
C THR A 120 37.90 72.10 -64.94
N GLN A 121 39.22 72.14 -65.17
CA GLN A 121 40.18 71.32 -64.42
C GLN A 121 40.17 71.65 -62.92
N GLU A 122 40.25 72.93 -62.55
CA GLU A 122 40.22 73.38 -61.15
C GLU A 122 38.92 72.96 -60.45
N LYS A 123 37.77 73.09 -61.13
CA LYS A 123 36.47 72.71 -60.56
C LYS A 123 36.32 71.19 -60.45
N SER A 124 36.82 70.41 -61.40
CA SER A 124 36.83 68.95 -61.31
C SER A 124 37.68 68.48 -60.13
N GLN A 125 38.88 69.06 -59.93
CA GLN A 125 39.75 68.74 -58.80
C GLN A 125 39.11 69.12 -57.46
N LEU A 126 38.40 70.25 -57.41
CA LEU A 126 37.67 70.67 -56.22
C LEU A 126 36.52 69.70 -55.88
N LEU A 127 35.76 69.24 -56.88
CA LEU A 127 34.69 68.25 -56.68
C LEU A 127 35.24 66.92 -56.17
N GLU A 128 36.38 66.46 -56.72
CA GLU A 128 37.04 65.23 -56.27
C GLU A 128 37.58 65.36 -54.84
N SER A 129 38.19 66.51 -54.52
CA SER A 129 38.67 66.79 -53.15
C SER A 129 37.52 66.89 -52.14
N ALA A 130 36.39 67.47 -52.54
CA ALA A 130 35.20 67.56 -51.69
C ALA A 130 34.64 66.17 -51.37
N LYS A 131 34.61 65.25 -52.35
CA LYS A 131 34.20 63.86 -52.13
C LYS A 131 35.05 63.17 -51.06
N ILE A 132 36.38 63.31 -51.15
CA ILE A 132 37.30 62.73 -50.16
C ILE A 132 37.04 63.29 -48.75
N LEU A 133 36.77 64.59 -48.64
CA LEU A 133 36.47 65.22 -47.34
C LEU A 133 35.14 64.72 -46.75
N PHE A 134 34.10 64.54 -47.58
CA PHE A 134 32.83 63.97 -47.12
C PHE A 134 32.99 62.52 -46.64
N ASP A 135 33.76 61.70 -47.35
CA ASP A 135 34.03 60.32 -46.93
C ASP A 135 34.78 60.28 -45.58
N GLN A 136 35.75 61.17 -45.38
CA GLN A 136 36.47 61.30 -44.12
C GLN A 136 35.58 61.78 -42.97
N GLU A 137 34.67 62.71 -43.22
CA GLU A 137 33.70 63.19 -42.23
C GLU A 137 32.75 62.07 -41.78
N ALA A 138 32.25 61.26 -42.72
CA ALA A 138 31.43 60.09 -42.41
C ALA A 138 32.17 59.08 -41.54
N GLU A 139 33.45 58.78 -41.83
CA GLU A 139 34.27 57.88 -41.03
C GLU A 139 34.51 58.44 -39.60
N LEU A 140 34.72 59.75 -39.47
CA LEU A 140 34.86 60.41 -38.16
C LEU A 140 33.58 60.36 -37.33
N LEU A 141 32.42 60.55 -37.95
CA LEU A 141 31.12 60.40 -37.27
C LEU A 141 30.92 58.99 -36.74
N GLN A 142 31.26 57.97 -37.54
CA GLN A 142 31.20 56.57 -37.12
C GLN A 142 32.12 56.31 -35.92
N LYS A 143 33.38 56.74 -35.98
CA LYS A 143 34.35 56.59 -34.87
C LYS A 143 33.91 57.33 -33.61
N SER A 144 33.28 58.51 -33.76
CA SER A 144 32.73 59.27 -32.64
C SER A 144 31.62 58.49 -31.91
N GLN A 145 30.72 57.85 -32.67
CA GLN A 145 29.65 57.03 -32.12
C GLN A 145 30.18 55.78 -31.41
N GLU A 146 31.19 55.12 -31.97
CA GLU A 146 31.89 54.00 -31.31
C GLU A 146 32.53 54.42 -29.99
N LEU A 147 33.18 55.59 -29.95
CA LEU A 147 33.79 56.14 -28.74
C LEU A 147 32.73 56.45 -27.67
N GLN A 148 31.55 56.94 -28.06
CA GLN A 148 30.44 57.16 -27.13
C GLN A 148 29.93 55.84 -26.53
N ASN A 149 29.83 54.78 -27.35
CA ASN A 149 29.46 53.44 -26.89
C ASN A 149 30.49 52.87 -25.91
N LEU A 150 31.78 53.05 -26.19
CA LEU A 150 32.86 52.61 -25.29
C LEU A 150 32.81 53.33 -23.95
N LYS A 151 32.56 54.64 -23.93
CA LYS A 151 32.36 55.42 -22.69
C LYS A 151 31.19 54.92 -21.85
N GLN A 152 30.10 54.46 -22.48
CA GLN A 152 28.97 53.87 -21.75
C GLN A 152 29.33 52.52 -21.13
N LYS A 153 30.05 51.67 -21.86
CA LYS A 153 30.55 50.38 -21.34
C LYS A 153 31.50 50.56 -20.16
N GLU A 154 32.39 51.54 -20.22
CA GLU A 154 33.30 51.88 -19.12
C GLU A 154 32.53 52.25 -17.85
N LYS A 155 31.51 53.12 -17.96
CA LYS A 155 30.64 53.47 -16.82
C LYS A 155 29.93 52.24 -16.22
N HIS A 156 29.49 51.30 -17.07
CA HIS A 156 28.84 50.08 -16.59
C HIS A 156 29.82 49.18 -15.83
N LEU A 157 31.05 49.02 -16.35
CA LEU A 157 32.10 48.25 -15.66
C LEU A 157 32.48 48.88 -14.32
N GLN A 158 32.60 50.21 -14.24
CA GLN A 158 32.84 50.90 -12.97
C GLN A 158 31.73 50.65 -11.95
N LYS A 159 30.47 50.61 -12.40
CA LYS A 159 29.34 50.28 -11.52
C LYS A 159 29.45 48.85 -10.96
N ILE A 160 29.75 47.88 -11.82
CA ILE A 160 29.96 46.49 -11.39
C ILE A 160 31.13 46.39 -10.41
N GLU A 161 32.23 47.11 -10.67
CA GLU A 161 33.39 47.12 -9.77
C GLU A 161 33.05 47.68 -8.39
N ILE A 162 32.22 48.74 -8.32
CA ILE A 162 31.72 49.29 -7.06
C ILE A 162 30.84 48.25 -6.35
N GLU A 163 29.85 47.66 -7.03
CA GLU A 163 28.95 46.65 -6.46
C GLU A 163 29.74 45.44 -5.92
N LEU A 164 30.80 45.02 -6.63
CA LEU A 164 31.65 43.91 -6.20
C LEU A 164 32.52 44.26 -4.98
N LYS A 165 32.98 45.51 -4.87
CA LYS A 165 33.72 45.99 -3.69
C LYS A 165 32.81 46.22 -2.48
N GLU A 166 31.57 46.65 -2.70
CA GLU A 166 30.57 46.85 -1.65
C GLU A 166 29.96 45.52 -1.17
N THR A 167 29.94 44.49 -2.03
CA THR A 167 29.48 43.16 -1.65
C THR A 167 30.52 42.50 -0.75
N ASP A 168 30.18 42.37 0.54
CA ASP A 168 31.02 41.69 1.50
C ASP A 168 30.91 40.16 1.36
N ILE A 169 31.73 39.62 0.45
CA ILE A 169 31.81 38.20 0.15
C ILE A 169 32.18 37.38 1.40
N ASN A 170 32.97 37.95 2.30
CA ASN A 170 33.40 37.26 3.53
C ASN A 170 32.22 37.09 4.49
N ASN A 171 31.39 38.14 4.67
CA ASN A 171 30.18 38.04 5.46
C ASN A 171 29.18 36.99 4.91
N LEU A 172 29.07 36.86 3.59
CA LEU A 172 28.22 35.84 2.97
C LEU A 172 28.77 34.42 3.17
N GLN A 173 30.10 34.24 3.12
CA GLN A 173 30.73 32.95 3.41
C GLN A 173 30.58 32.57 4.89
N GLU A 174 30.81 33.50 5.81
CA GLU A 174 30.61 33.27 7.25
C GLU A 174 29.14 32.94 7.57
N ALA A 175 28.18 33.62 6.94
CA ALA A 175 26.76 33.31 7.10
C ALA A 175 26.41 31.89 6.61
N LEU A 176 26.99 31.46 5.48
CA LEU A 176 26.83 30.11 4.94
C LEU A 176 27.43 29.04 5.86
N GLU A 177 28.64 29.26 6.37
CA GLU A 177 29.30 28.35 7.32
C GLU A 177 28.54 28.25 8.63
N SER A 178 28.08 29.38 9.17
CA SER A 178 27.24 29.44 10.38
C SER A 178 25.93 28.67 10.20
N GLN A 179 25.26 28.84 9.06
CA GLN A 179 24.03 28.13 8.74
C GLN A 179 24.28 26.63 8.55
N ALA A 180 25.38 26.23 7.92
CA ALA A 180 25.78 24.83 7.80
C ALA A 180 26.05 24.21 9.18
N ALA A 181 26.78 24.90 10.05
CA ALA A 181 27.06 24.47 11.42
C ALA A 181 25.78 24.34 12.26
N TYR A 182 24.77 25.19 12.03
CA TYR A 182 23.47 25.09 12.68
C TYR A 182 22.63 23.90 12.18
N LEU A 183 22.70 23.57 10.90
CA LEU A 183 21.90 22.51 10.27
C LEU A 183 22.46 21.10 10.54
N GLU A 184 23.77 20.97 10.69
CA GLU A 184 24.43 19.68 10.92
C GLU A 184 23.90 18.89 12.14
N PRO A 185 23.75 19.49 13.34
CA PRO A 185 23.16 18.78 14.48
C PRO A 185 21.69 18.40 14.26
N GLN A 186 20.94 19.18 13.47
CA GLN A 186 19.56 18.82 13.12
C GLN A 186 19.49 17.58 12.23
N LYS A 187 20.40 17.47 11.24
CA LYS A 187 20.54 16.27 10.41
C LYS A 187 20.90 15.04 11.25
N GLN A 188 21.85 15.18 12.17
CA GLN A 188 22.23 14.08 13.07
C GLN A 188 21.07 13.64 13.96
N LYS A 189 20.29 14.60 14.51
CA LYS A 189 19.10 14.30 15.30
C LYS A 189 18.00 13.63 14.48
N LEU A 190 17.82 14.00 13.22
CA LEU A 190 16.87 13.35 12.33
C LEU A 190 17.28 11.90 12.03
N ALA A 191 18.56 11.65 11.78
CA ALA A 191 19.09 10.30 11.57
C ALA A 191 18.94 9.41 12.82
N SER A 192 19.14 9.96 14.03
CA SER A 192 18.94 9.20 15.26
C SER A 192 17.46 8.86 15.51
N LEU A 193 16.55 9.80 15.25
CA LEU A 193 15.10 9.55 15.33
C LEU A 193 14.63 8.49 14.31
N GLN A 194 15.17 8.51 13.09
CA GLN A 194 14.87 7.49 12.09
C GLN A 194 15.32 6.09 12.54
N ARG A 195 16.50 5.97 13.16
CA ARG A 195 16.95 4.69 13.75
C ARG A 195 16.06 4.24 14.90
N GLN A 196 15.71 5.14 15.81
CA GLN A 196 14.79 4.82 16.92
C GLN A 196 13.42 4.35 16.42
N LYS A 197 12.91 4.97 15.35
CA LYS A 197 11.66 4.53 14.74
C LYS A 197 11.76 3.10 14.22
N ALA A 198 12.83 2.77 13.47
CA ALA A 198 13.04 1.41 12.97
C ALA A 198 13.14 0.38 14.11
N GLU A 199 13.87 0.69 15.18
CA GLU A 199 13.97 -0.18 16.36
C GLU A 199 12.61 -0.40 17.05
N LEU A 200 11.75 0.64 17.10
CA LEU A 200 10.41 0.52 17.65
C LEU A 200 9.49 -0.31 16.75
N ASP A 201 9.55 -0.12 15.43
CA ASP A 201 8.77 -0.91 14.47
C ASP A 201 9.15 -2.41 14.54
N ASP A 202 10.44 -2.72 14.68
CA ASP A 202 10.92 -4.09 14.91
C ASP A 202 10.38 -4.68 16.22
N ARG A 203 10.39 -3.89 17.31
CA ARG A 203 9.82 -4.31 18.60
C ARG A 203 8.32 -4.54 18.55
N ILE A 204 7.58 -3.69 17.84
CA ILE A 204 6.14 -3.85 17.63
C ILE A 204 5.87 -5.16 16.90
N THR A 205 6.60 -5.42 15.81
CA THR A 205 6.46 -6.65 15.04
C THR A 205 6.76 -7.90 15.89
N ALA A 206 7.79 -7.84 16.74
CA ALA A 206 8.12 -8.93 17.67
C ALA A 206 7.01 -9.15 18.72
N LEU A 207 6.43 -8.08 19.25
CA LEU A 207 5.32 -8.16 20.21
C LEU A 207 4.04 -8.71 19.57
N GLU A 208 3.73 -8.31 18.34
CA GLU A 208 2.61 -8.84 17.58
C GLU A 208 2.77 -10.35 17.36
N HIS A 209 3.99 -10.80 17.01
CA HIS A 209 4.29 -12.23 16.88
C HIS A 209 4.18 -13.00 18.22
N GLN A 210 4.60 -12.39 19.33
CA GLN A 210 4.38 -12.97 20.66
C GLN A 210 2.89 -13.07 20.99
N GLN A 211 2.10 -12.04 20.65
CA GLN A 211 0.66 -12.04 20.88
C GLN A 211 -0.06 -13.13 20.08
N THR A 212 0.33 -13.35 18.81
CA THR A 212 -0.24 -14.44 17.99
C THR A 212 0.12 -15.81 18.58
N THR A 213 1.37 -16.00 18.99
CA THR A 213 1.83 -17.25 19.61
C THR A 213 1.06 -17.56 20.90
N LEU A 214 0.89 -16.57 21.78
CA LEU A 214 0.12 -16.72 23.01
C LEU A 214 -1.36 -17.03 22.75
N ARG A 215 -1.95 -16.43 21.70
CA ARG A 215 -3.34 -16.74 21.31
C ARG A 215 -3.48 -18.20 20.86
N GLU A 216 -2.57 -18.68 20.03
CA GLU A 216 -2.54 -20.08 19.59
C GLU A 216 -2.34 -21.05 20.77
N GLU A 217 -1.47 -20.71 21.74
CA GLU A 217 -1.31 -21.50 22.96
C GLU A 217 -2.60 -21.53 23.81
N ILE A 218 -3.28 -20.40 23.98
CA ILE A 218 -4.56 -20.33 24.69
C ILE A 218 -5.60 -21.22 24.02
N GLU A 219 -5.73 -21.15 22.69
CA GLU A 219 -6.67 -21.99 21.93
C GLU A 219 -6.34 -23.48 22.09
N TYR A 220 -5.05 -23.84 22.05
CA TYR A 220 -4.60 -25.21 22.30
C TYR A 220 -4.97 -25.70 23.70
N TRP A 221 -4.73 -24.89 24.74
CA TRP A 221 -5.06 -25.25 26.12
C TRP A 221 -6.57 -25.35 26.35
N GLN A 222 -7.36 -24.45 25.78
CA GLN A 222 -8.82 -24.50 25.83
C GLN A 222 -9.37 -25.77 25.16
N SER A 223 -8.87 -26.10 23.97
CA SER A 223 -9.24 -27.33 23.26
C SER A 223 -8.87 -28.58 24.07
N ARG A 224 -7.67 -28.59 24.66
CA ARG A 224 -7.21 -29.69 25.53
C ARG A 224 -8.06 -29.83 26.79
N GLN A 225 -8.44 -28.71 27.43
CA GLN A 225 -9.32 -28.71 28.59
C GLN A 225 -10.70 -29.28 28.23
N ASN A 226 -11.32 -28.78 27.14
CA ASN A 226 -12.61 -29.27 26.67
C ASN A 226 -12.58 -30.78 26.39
N ASN A 227 -11.54 -31.28 25.72
CA ASN A 227 -11.38 -32.71 25.48
C ASN A 227 -11.25 -33.53 26.77
N ARG A 228 -10.60 -32.99 27.81
CA ARG A 228 -10.51 -33.65 29.12
C ARG A 228 -11.85 -33.64 29.86
N GLU A 229 -12.59 -32.54 29.79
CA GLU A 229 -13.94 -32.44 30.37
C GLU A 229 -14.86 -33.46 29.71
N ILE A 230 -14.88 -33.53 28.36
CA ILE A 230 -15.65 -34.54 27.62
C ILE A 230 -15.30 -35.95 28.09
N LYS A 231 -14.01 -36.33 28.07
CA LYS A 231 -13.58 -37.66 28.53
C LYS A 231 -13.97 -37.95 29.98
N THR A 232 -13.83 -36.97 30.86
CA THR A 232 -14.22 -37.13 32.28
C THR A 232 -15.72 -37.34 32.40
N THR A 233 -16.54 -36.59 31.65
CA THR A 233 -18.00 -36.79 31.65
C THR A 233 -18.41 -38.14 31.09
N GLU A 234 -17.72 -38.66 30.07
CA GLU A 234 -17.93 -40.00 29.54
C GLU A 234 -17.57 -41.07 30.58
N THR A 235 -16.39 -40.99 31.20
CA THR A 235 -15.98 -41.93 32.26
C THR A 235 -16.93 -41.89 33.46
N VAL A 236 -17.43 -40.72 33.85
CA VAL A 236 -18.43 -40.60 34.93
C VAL A 236 -19.75 -41.27 34.53
N LYS A 237 -20.22 -41.09 33.30
CA LYS A 237 -21.43 -41.78 32.80
C LYS A 237 -21.24 -43.30 32.79
N GLU A 238 -20.09 -43.80 32.36
CA GLU A 238 -19.76 -45.23 32.39
C GLU A 238 -19.76 -45.77 33.83
N LEU A 239 -19.09 -45.07 34.76
CA LEU A 239 -19.06 -45.46 36.17
C LEU A 239 -20.45 -45.47 36.81
N ILE A 240 -21.30 -44.48 36.52
CA ILE A 240 -22.70 -44.47 36.98
C ILE A 240 -23.42 -45.70 36.47
N THR A 241 -23.27 -46.02 35.18
CA THR A 241 -23.93 -47.18 34.56
C THR A 241 -23.46 -48.50 35.19
N ILE A 242 -22.15 -48.68 35.38
CA ILE A 242 -21.59 -49.87 36.04
C ILE A 242 -22.08 -49.97 37.49
N THR A 243 -22.10 -48.86 38.23
CA THR A 243 -22.55 -48.84 39.63
C THR A 243 -24.04 -49.16 39.73
N GLN A 244 -24.86 -48.64 38.82
CA GLN A 244 -26.29 -48.98 38.73
C GLN A 244 -26.48 -50.46 38.44
N GLN A 245 -25.75 -51.01 37.46
CA GLN A 245 -25.80 -52.44 37.13
C GLN A 245 -25.39 -53.31 38.33
N GLN A 246 -24.28 -52.99 39.00
CA GLN A 246 -23.83 -53.73 40.19
C GLN A 246 -24.85 -53.67 41.32
N ARG A 247 -25.51 -52.52 41.52
CA ARG A 247 -26.57 -52.38 42.52
C ARG A 247 -27.76 -53.27 42.18
N GLU A 248 -28.17 -53.33 40.91
CA GLU A 248 -29.25 -54.20 40.44
C GLU A 248 -28.88 -55.67 40.64
N ASP A 249 -27.70 -56.09 40.22
CA ASP A 249 -27.22 -57.47 40.35
C ASP A 249 -27.12 -57.91 41.82
N LEU A 250 -26.57 -57.06 42.70
CA LEU A 250 -26.52 -57.32 44.14
C LEU A 250 -27.91 -57.37 44.76
N SER A 251 -28.81 -56.46 44.38
CA SER A 251 -30.18 -56.47 44.89
C SER A 251 -30.93 -57.74 44.48
N ALA A 252 -30.72 -58.21 43.25
CA ALA A 252 -31.30 -59.45 42.75
C ALA A 252 -30.73 -60.68 43.49
N ALA A 253 -29.40 -60.73 43.71
CA ALA A 253 -28.76 -61.80 44.46
C ALA A 253 -29.25 -61.84 45.92
N LEU A 254 -29.27 -60.70 46.61
CA LEU A 254 -29.77 -60.60 47.99
C LEU A 254 -31.23 -60.97 48.10
N SER A 255 -32.09 -60.52 47.17
CA SER A 255 -33.50 -60.91 47.15
C SER A 255 -33.68 -62.42 46.98
N ARG A 256 -32.85 -63.04 46.12
CA ARG A 256 -32.86 -64.49 45.92
C ARG A 256 -32.44 -65.27 47.17
N GLU A 257 -31.37 -64.86 47.84
CA GLU A 257 -30.94 -65.48 49.09
C GLU A 257 -31.96 -65.31 50.21
N LEU A 258 -32.57 -64.13 50.33
CA LEU A 258 -33.61 -63.86 51.33
C LEU A 258 -34.82 -64.78 51.11
N ASN A 259 -35.26 -64.95 49.87
CA ASN A 259 -36.33 -65.88 49.53
C ASN A 259 -35.96 -67.33 49.87
N LEU A 260 -34.73 -67.76 49.58
CA LEU A 260 -34.23 -69.10 49.93
C LEU A 260 -34.22 -69.34 51.45
N LEU A 261 -33.73 -68.37 52.23
CA LEU A 261 -33.73 -68.46 53.69
C LEU A 261 -35.15 -68.46 54.26
N GLN A 262 -36.06 -67.69 53.66
CA GLN A 262 -37.48 -67.69 54.03
C GLN A 262 -38.12 -69.07 53.78
N GLU A 263 -37.83 -69.70 52.63
CA GLU A 263 -38.28 -71.07 52.33
C GLU A 263 -37.72 -72.09 53.31
N GLN A 264 -36.42 -72.04 53.61
CA GLN A 264 -35.79 -72.93 54.59
C GLN A 264 -36.41 -72.76 55.98
N ARG A 265 -36.65 -71.52 56.42
CA ARG A 265 -37.33 -71.24 57.69
C ARG A 265 -38.73 -71.83 57.72
N ASN A 266 -39.48 -71.72 56.64
CA ASN A 266 -40.83 -72.29 56.54
C ASN A 266 -40.80 -73.83 56.59
N GLN A 267 -39.82 -74.47 55.95
CA GLN A 267 -39.62 -75.92 56.03
C GLN A 267 -39.27 -76.38 57.46
N LEU A 268 -38.33 -75.70 58.12
CA LEU A 268 -37.98 -75.96 59.52
C LEU A 268 -39.19 -75.81 60.45
N SER A 269 -40.00 -74.77 60.25
CA SER A 269 -41.23 -74.57 61.04
C SER A 269 -42.23 -75.72 60.85
N LYS A 270 -42.34 -76.29 59.65
CA LYS A 270 -43.18 -77.48 59.40
C LYS A 270 -42.64 -78.71 60.11
N GLN A 271 -41.34 -78.97 60.00
CA GLN A 271 -40.69 -80.09 60.70
C GLN A 271 -40.87 -79.98 62.22
N GLN A 272 -40.77 -78.78 62.78
CA GLN A 272 -41.00 -78.55 64.20
C GLN A 272 -42.45 -78.87 64.61
N GLN A 273 -43.45 -78.50 63.79
CA GLN A 273 -44.85 -78.88 64.04
C GLN A 273 -45.07 -80.39 63.97
N GLU A 274 -44.47 -81.07 62.99
CA GLU A 274 -44.53 -82.53 62.86
C GLU A 274 -43.90 -83.21 64.08
N TYR A 275 -42.75 -82.73 64.54
CA TYR A 275 -42.08 -83.25 65.73
C TYR A 275 -42.94 -83.14 66.99
N VAL A 276 -43.57 -81.98 67.21
CA VAL A 276 -44.49 -81.76 68.35
C VAL A 276 -45.66 -82.74 68.29
N SER A 277 -46.26 -82.94 67.11
CA SER A 277 -47.38 -83.89 66.94
C SER A 277 -46.97 -85.34 67.24
N VAL A 278 -45.79 -85.77 66.77
CA VAL A 278 -45.26 -87.11 67.07
C VAL A 278 -44.97 -87.28 68.57
N GLN A 279 -44.48 -86.23 69.24
CA GLN A 279 -44.24 -86.25 70.67
C GLN A 279 -45.54 -86.40 71.49
N GLU A 280 -46.62 -85.72 71.09
CA GLU A 280 -47.94 -85.88 71.69
C GLU A 280 -48.47 -87.31 71.51
N GLN A 281 -48.31 -87.89 70.33
CA GLN A 281 -48.70 -89.30 70.07
C GLN A 281 -47.91 -90.28 70.95
N LEU A 282 -46.61 -90.07 71.12
CA LEU A 282 -45.77 -90.88 72.00
C LEU A 282 -46.19 -90.78 73.47
N GLN A 283 -46.55 -89.59 73.95
CA GLN A 283 -47.07 -89.42 75.31
C GLN A 283 -48.41 -90.15 75.51
N ALA A 284 -49.31 -90.07 74.52
CA ALA A 284 -50.58 -90.81 74.57
C ALA A 284 -50.37 -92.33 74.62
N ALA A 285 -49.47 -92.87 73.79
CA ALA A 285 -49.13 -94.29 73.79
C ALA A 285 -48.50 -94.75 75.12
N ASN A 286 -47.63 -93.94 75.73
CA ASN A 286 -47.07 -94.23 77.05
C ASN A 286 -48.14 -94.26 78.16
N ALA A 287 -49.10 -93.33 78.13
CA ALA A 287 -50.19 -93.32 79.09
C ALA A 287 -51.10 -94.56 78.95
N GLU A 288 -51.33 -95.02 77.72
CA GLU A 288 -52.07 -96.25 77.45
C GLU A 288 -51.31 -97.48 77.93
N PHE A 289 -49.99 -97.54 77.70
CA PHE A 289 -49.14 -98.61 78.20
C PHE A 289 -49.14 -98.70 79.73
N GLN A 290 -49.09 -97.57 80.45
CA GLN A 290 -49.20 -97.54 81.91
C GLN A 290 -50.55 -98.05 82.43
N LYS A 291 -51.66 -97.76 81.72
CA LYS A 291 -52.97 -98.32 82.05
C LYS A 291 -53.01 -99.83 81.87
N TYR A 292 -52.41 -100.34 80.79
CA TYR A 292 -52.28 -101.78 80.60
C TYR A 292 -51.46 -102.43 81.73
N GLN A 293 -50.35 -101.81 82.14
CA GLN A 293 -49.49 -102.31 83.22
C GLN A 293 -50.22 -102.37 84.57
N THR A 294 -50.99 -101.33 84.92
CA THR A 294 -51.76 -101.31 86.18
C THR A 294 -52.86 -102.37 86.17
N ALA A 295 -53.56 -102.56 85.04
CA ALA A 295 -54.57 -103.62 84.91
C ALA A 295 -53.97 -105.03 85.06
N THR A 296 -52.77 -105.28 84.55
CA THR A 296 -52.09 -106.58 84.74
C THR A 296 -51.62 -106.79 86.18
N GLU A 297 -51.13 -105.75 86.86
CA GLU A 297 -50.75 -105.84 88.28
C GLU A 297 -51.96 -106.12 89.19
N GLU A 298 -53.12 -105.51 88.92
CA GLU A 298 -54.37 -105.80 89.62
C GLU A 298 -54.85 -107.25 89.40
N ALA A 299 -54.78 -107.75 88.17
CA ALA A 299 -55.12 -109.15 87.86
C ALA A 299 -54.20 -110.13 88.59
N LEU A 300 -52.89 -109.83 88.65
CA LEU A 300 -51.91 -110.61 89.41
C LEU A 300 -52.24 -110.65 90.91
N ALA A 301 -52.64 -109.52 91.49
CA ALA A 301 -53.06 -109.44 92.90
C ALA A 301 -54.30 -110.30 93.19
N ILE A 302 -55.31 -110.27 92.30
CA ILE A 302 -56.52 -111.10 92.41
C ILE A 302 -56.16 -112.60 92.37
N ILE A 303 -55.31 -113.00 91.42
CA ILE A 303 -54.84 -114.39 91.29
C ILE A 303 -54.07 -114.83 92.55
N ASN A 304 -53.21 -113.97 93.11
CA ASN A 304 -52.47 -114.27 94.33
C ASN A 304 -53.39 -114.46 95.54
N THR A 305 -54.44 -113.66 95.65
CA THR A 305 -55.45 -113.80 96.71
C THR A 305 -56.20 -115.13 96.58
N HIS A 306 -56.57 -115.54 95.36
CA HIS A 306 -57.18 -116.85 95.09
C HIS A 306 -56.23 -118.01 95.45
N TYR A 307 -54.94 -117.89 95.13
CA TYR A 307 -53.93 -118.89 95.45
C TYR A 307 -53.76 -119.07 96.97
N GLN A 308 -53.68 -117.98 97.73
CA GLN A 308 -53.60 -118.01 99.20
C GLN A 308 -54.86 -118.63 99.83
N SER A 309 -56.04 -118.35 99.29
CA SER A 309 -57.31 -118.94 99.74
C SER A 309 -57.37 -120.47 99.48
N ASN A 310 -56.89 -120.93 98.33
CA ASN A 310 -56.78 -122.36 98.01
C ASN A 310 -55.77 -123.09 98.92
N LYS A 311 -54.71 -122.41 99.36
CA LYS A 311 -53.71 -122.96 100.29
C LYS A 311 -54.31 -123.28 101.68
N ALA A 312 -55.33 -122.54 102.12
CA ALA A 312 -56.01 -122.76 103.40
C ALA A 312 -57.01 -123.94 103.37
N LEU A 313 -57.51 -124.32 102.20
CA LEU A 313 -58.42 -125.47 102.00
C LEU A 313 -57.68 -126.82 101.86
N GLY A 314 -56.36 -126.81 101.63
CA GLY A 314 -55.54 -128.00 101.36
C GLY A 314 -55.07 -128.81 102.57
N THR A 315 -55.45 -128.46 103.79
CA THR A 315 -55.00 -129.13 105.04
C THR A 315 -55.71 -130.45 105.38
N LEU A 316 -56.58 -130.98 104.50
CA LEU A 316 -57.48 -132.09 104.81
C LEU A 316 -57.44 -133.32 103.87
N LEU A 317 -56.48 -133.43 102.94
CA LEU A 317 -56.35 -134.61 102.06
C LEU A 317 -54.88 -135.02 101.82
N PRO A 318 -54.56 -136.33 101.82
CA PRO A 318 -53.20 -136.83 101.61
C PRO A 318 -52.89 -136.83 100.11
N ILE A 319 -52.03 -135.91 99.67
CA ILE A 319 -51.57 -135.81 98.27
C ILE A 319 -50.04 -135.90 98.24
N ASP A 320 -49.57 -136.79 97.38
CA ASP A 320 -48.19 -137.22 97.16
C ASP A 320 -47.30 -136.07 96.63
N GLN A 321 -46.49 -135.47 97.52
CA GLN A 321 -45.71 -134.24 97.29
C GLN A 321 -44.69 -134.35 96.15
N ASN A 322 -44.15 -135.55 95.88
CA ASN A 322 -43.09 -135.76 94.89
C ASN A 322 -43.54 -135.57 93.42
N LYS A 323 -44.84 -135.66 93.14
CA LYS A 323 -45.38 -135.51 91.78
C LYS A 323 -45.67 -134.05 91.42
N VAL A 324 -45.95 -133.22 92.43
CA VAL A 324 -46.25 -131.77 92.27
C VAL A 324 -44.97 -130.96 92.07
N GLU A 325 -43.88 -131.30 92.78
CA GLU A 325 -42.59 -130.62 92.61
C GLU A 325 -41.99 -130.83 91.22
N LYS A 326 -42.03 -132.05 90.67
CA LYS A 326 -41.58 -132.31 89.28
C LYS A 326 -42.39 -131.56 88.23
N MET A 327 -43.68 -131.30 88.48
CA MET A 327 -44.53 -130.56 87.55
C MET A 327 -44.24 -129.04 87.61
N MET A 328 -43.98 -128.50 88.80
CA MET A 328 -43.56 -127.11 88.98
C MET A 328 -42.18 -126.81 88.36
N GLU A 329 -41.26 -127.77 88.42
CA GLU A 329 -39.92 -127.63 87.81
C GLU A 329 -39.99 -127.66 86.28
N ASN A 330 -40.86 -128.50 85.69
CA ASN A 330 -41.12 -128.50 84.25
C ASN A 330 -41.76 -127.18 83.76
N ILE A 331 -42.69 -126.59 84.52
CA ILE A 331 -43.32 -125.31 84.16
C ILE A 331 -42.29 -124.17 84.18
N ARG A 332 -41.36 -124.17 85.15
CA ARG A 332 -40.27 -123.17 85.18
C ARG A 332 -39.34 -123.27 83.99
N ASN A 333 -38.97 -124.48 83.57
CA ASN A 333 -38.12 -124.65 82.39
C ASN A 333 -38.84 -124.21 81.11
N LEU A 334 -40.14 -124.51 80.96
CA LEU A 334 -40.92 -124.09 79.79
C LEU A 334 -41.08 -122.56 79.70
N LEU A 335 -41.29 -121.87 80.84
CA LEU A 335 -41.36 -120.41 80.86
C LEU A 335 -40.02 -119.74 80.51
N SER A 336 -38.90 -120.33 80.92
CA SER A 336 -37.57 -119.83 80.55
C SER A 336 -37.26 -120.00 79.07
N GLU A 337 -37.80 -121.03 78.40
CA GLU A 337 -37.71 -121.19 76.93
C GLU A 337 -38.53 -120.14 76.19
N ILE A 338 -39.77 -119.86 76.65
CA ILE A 338 -40.62 -118.82 76.05
C ILE A 338 -40.00 -117.42 76.18
N ASP A 339 -39.39 -117.10 77.32
CA ASP A 339 -38.67 -115.83 77.48
C ASP A 339 -37.44 -115.73 76.56
N GLY A 340 -36.80 -116.86 76.25
CA GLY A 340 -35.74 -116.96 75.25
C GLY A 340 -36.22 -116.65 73.83
N GLU A 341 -37.32 -117.29 73.41
CA GLU A 341 -37.92 -117.06 72.07
C GLU A 341 -38.42 -115.61 71.90
N LEU A 342 -38.95 -115.00 72.96
CA LEU A 342 -39.42 -113.60 72.94
C LEU A 342 -38.26 -112.60 72.79
N ALA A 343 -37.11 -112.87 73.42
CA ALA A 343 -35.91 -112.05 73.24
C ALA A 343 -35.35 -112.16 71.81
N GLU A 344 -35.40 -113.34 71.20
CA GLU A 344 -34.96 -113.57 69.83
C GLU A 344 -35.89 -112.90 68.81
N ALA A 345 -37.22 -112.97 69.02
CA ALA A 345 -38.20 -112.26 68.21
C ALA A 345 -38.02 -110.73 68.26
N ARG A 346 -37.67 -110.16 69.43
CA ARG A 346 -37.33 -108.72 69.54
C ARG A 346 -36.07 -108.36 68.77
N ARG A 347 -35.05 -109.22 68.81
CA ARG A 347 -33.78 -109.01 68.08
C ARG A 347 -33.97 -109.07 66.56
N GLN A 348 -34.83 -109.97 66.08
CA GLN A 348 -35.20 -110.03 64.66
C GLN A 348 -36.03 -108.81 64.22
N ASN A 349 -36.90 -108.28 65.07
CA ASN A 349 -37.69 -107.08 64.78
C ASN A 349 -36.83 -105.80 64.69
N GLU A 350 -35.81 -105.66 65.55
CA GLU A 350 -34.82 -104.57 65.46
C GLU A 350 -33.94 -104.67 64.20
N GLN A 351 -33.59 -105.90 63.78
CA GLN A 351 -32.89 -106.13 62.50
C GLN A 351 -33.79 -105.89 61.27
N ALA A 352 -35.09 -106.14 61.36
CA ALA A 352 -36.04 -105.82 60.30
C ALA A 352 -36.25 -104.29 60.16
N LYS A 353 -36.21 -103.54 61.26
CA LYS A 353 -36.28 -102.06 61.23
C LYS A 353 -35.03 -101.40 60.64
N THR A 354 -33.85 -101.98 60.81
CA THR A 354 -32.60 -101.47 60.20
C THR A 354 -32.47 -101.82 58.71
N LYS A 355 -33.19 -102.84 58.20
CA LYS A 355 -33.25 -103.14 56.75
C LYS A 355 -34.21 -102.25 55.96
N ASN A 356 -35.21 -101.65 56.61
CA ASN A 356 -36.20 -100.77 55.95
C ASN A 356 -35.81 -99.27 55.94
N SER A 357 -34.64 -98.89 56.45
CA SER A 357 -34.14 -97.50 56.40
C SER A 357 -33.04 -97.26 55.35
N ILE A 358 -32.87 -98.17 54.38
CA ILE A 358 -31.89 -98.03 53.27
C ILE A 358 -32.58 -97.72 51.92
N ILE A 359 -33.89 -97.45 51.90
CA ILE A 359 -34.55 -96.98 50.67
C ILE A 359 -35.48 -95.80 50.99
N LEU A 360 -34.88 -94.60 51.04
CA LEU A 360 -35.26 -93.39 50.30
C LEU A 360 -34.32 -92.23 50.64
#